data_AF-A0A315ZWD6-F1
#
_entry.id   AF-A0A315ZWD6-F1
#
_cell.length_a   1.000
_cell.length_b   1.000
_cell.length_c   1.000
_cell.angle_alpha   90.00
_cell.angle_beta   90.00
_cell.angle_gamma   90.00
#
_symmetry.space_group_name_H-M   'P 1'
#
loop_
_entity.id
_entity.type
_entity.pdbx_description
1 polymer ?
#
loop_
_entity_poly.entity_id
_entity_poly.type
_entity_poly.pdbx_seq_one_letter_code
_entity_poly.pdbx_strand_id
1 'polypeptide(L)' 'MKEGKIKNIVDREVKQLQWMLKHGQIDKQLVTFDLFIEGIVEDFHVPEDDMDLLKEIVSQALKEKDITLSTE' A
#
# COMPACT_ATOMS: atom_id res chain seq x y z
N MET A 1 -19.64 4.66 0.94
CA MET A 1 -19.41 3.69 -0.16
C MET A 1 -17.96 3.71 -0.66
N LYS A 2 -17.31 4.88 -0.82
CA LYS A 2 -15.94 5.00 -1.34
C LYS A 2 -14.86 4.36 -0.45
N GLU A 3 -14.88 4.66 0.86
CA GLU A 3 -13.87 4.18 1.82
C GLU A 3 -13.72 2.65 1.88
N GLY A 4 -14.84 1.92 1.85
CA GLY A 4 -14.82 0.45 1.83
C GLY A 4 -14.14 -0.14 0.59
N LYS A 5 -14.21 0.55 -0.56
CA LYS A 5 -13.53 0.11 -1.79
C LYS A 5 -12.02 0.34 -1.68
N ILE A 6 -11.59 1.51 -1.20
CA ILE A 6 -10.17 1.82 -0.98
C ILE A 6 -9.58 0.85 0.04
N LYS A 7 -10.27 0.60 1.14
CA LYS A 7 -9.83 -0.38 2.15
C LYS A 7 -9.62 -1.78 1.59
N ASN A 8 -10.53 -2.26 0.74
CA ASN A 8 -10.40 -3.57 0.10
C ASN A 8 -9.22 -3.63 -0.87
N ILE A 9 -9.00 -2.56 -1.65
CA ILE A 9 -7.83 -2.44 -2.55
C ILE A 9 -6.55 -2.50 -1.72
N VAL A 10 -6.44 -1.64 -0.71
CA VAL A 10 -5.26 -1.55 0.15
C VAL A 10 -4.98 -2.88 0.86
N ASP A 11 -5.97 -3.54 1.44
CA ASP A 11 -5.73 -4.82 2.12
C ASP A 11 -5.23 -5.90 1.15
N ARG A 12 -5.71 -5.91 -0.10
CA ARG A 12 -5.22 -6.82 -1.13
C ARG A 12 -3.76 -6.53 -1.49
N GLU A 13 -3.43 -5.27 -1.77
CA GLU A 13 -2.08 -4.87 -2.18
C GLU A 13 -1.07 -5.06 -1.04
N VAL A 14 -1.44 -4.73 0.20
CA VAL A 14 -0.58 -4.93 1.36
C VAL A 14 -0.37 -6.42 1.64
N LYS A 15 -1.37 -7.28 1.44
CA LYS A 15 -1.21 -8.75 1.51
C LYS A 15 -0.26 -9.26 0.43
N GLN A 16 -0.38 -8.76 -0.79
CA GLN A 16 0.50 -9.13 -1.89
C GLN A 16 1.94 -8.69 -1.59
N LEU A 17 2.13 -7.45 -1.16
CA LEU A 17 3.44 -6.94 -0.73
C LEU A 17 4.03 -7.79 0.38
N GLN A 18 3.25 -8.11 1.42
CA GLN A 18 3.71 -8.99 2.50
C GLN A 18 4.18 -10.35 1.98
N TRP A 19 3.44 -10.93 1.05
CA TRP A 19 3.76 -12.22 0.45
C TRP A 19 5.05 -12.14 -0.36
N MET A 20 5.19 -11.12 -1.22
CA MET A 20 6.36 -10.90 -2.05
C MET A 20 7.63 -10.68 -1.21
N LEU A 21 7.53 -9.87 -0.14
CA LEU A 21 8.62 -9.64 0.82
C LEU A 21 9.00 -10.92 1.57
N LYS A 22 8.02 -11.75 1.96
CA LYS A 22 8.27 -13.03 2.65
C LYS A 22 8.94 -14.08 1.77
N HIS A 23 8.66 -14.07 0.47
CA HIS A 23 9.22 -15.03 -0.48
C HIS A 23 10.48 -14.51 -1.20
N GLY A 24 10.96 -13.32 -0.83
CA GLY A 24 12.17 -12.72 -1.40
C GLY A 24 12.03 -12.31 -2.86
N GLN A 25 10.81 -12.05 -3.34
CA GLN A 25 10.59 -11.56 -4.70
C GLN A 25 10.96 -10.08 -4.87
N ILE A 26 10.95 -9.33 -3.77
CA ILE A 26 11.35 -7.92 -3.71
C ILE A 26 12.15 -7.70 -2.43
N ASP A 27 13.16 -6.86 -2.53
CA ASP A 27 13.92 -6.40 -1.38
C ASP A 27 13.11 -5.35 -0.62
N LYS A 28 13.02 -5.50 0.70
CA LYS A 28 12.35 -4.52 1.59
C LYS A 28 12.96 -3.12 1.47
N GLN A 29 14.23 -3.03 1.11
CA GLN A 29 14.93 -1.76 0.96
C GLN A 29 14.53 -0.99 -0.31
N LEU A 30 13.99 -1.68 -1.31
CA LEU A 30 13.63 -1.09 -2.61
C LEU A 30 12.18 -0.62 -2.67
N VAL A 31 11.35 -0.99 -1.70
CA VAL A 31 9.95 -0.56 -1.64
C VAL A 31 9.81 0.59 -0.67
N THR A 32 9.58 1.79 -1.21
CA THR A 32 9.25 2.98 -0.43
C THR A 32 7.75 3.12 -0.28
N PHE A 33 7.34 3.91 0.72
CA PHE A 33 5.93 4.22 0.91
C PHE A 33 5.33 4.92 -0.33
N ASP A 34 6.06 5.88 -0.91
CA ASP A 34 5.57 6.65 -2.05
C ASP A 34 5.44 5.78 -3.32
N LEU A 35 6.43 4.94 -3.63
CA LEU A 35 6.33 3.99 -4.76
C LEU A 35 5.14 3.03 -4.61
N PHE A 36 4.88 2.57 -3.38
CA PHE A 36 3.76 1.69 -3.12
C PHE A 36 2.41 2.40 -3.30
N ILE A 37 2.30 3.65 -2.85
CA ILE A 37 1.09 4.47 -3.06
C ILE A 37 0.90 4.75 -4.55
N GLU A 38 1.95 5.16 -5.26
CA GLU A 38 1.90 5.43 -6.71
C GLU A 38 1.39 4.22 -7.48
N GLY A 39 1.88 3.01 -7.17
CA GLY A 39 1.38 1.79 -7.80
C GLY A 39 -0.12 1.57 -7.59
N ILE A 40 -0.63 1.80 -6.37
CA ILE A 40 -2.07 1.69 -6.09
C ILE A 40 -2.87 2.75 -6.88
N VAL A 41 -2.36 3.97 -6.95
CA VAL A 41 -3.04 5.07 -7.66
C VAL A 41 -3.12 4.78 -9.15
N GLU A 42 -2.01 4.32 -9.76
CA GLU A 42 -1.95 3.98 -11.18
C GLU A 42 -2.85 2.78 -11.51
N ASP A 43 -2.77 1.69 -10.73
CA ASP A 43 -3.52 0.46 -11.01
C ASP A 43 -5.04 0.65 -10.83
N PHE A 44 -5.45 1.43 -9.82
CA PHE A 44 -6.85 1.55 -9.44
C PHE A 44 -7.49 2.91 -9.78
N HIS A 45 -6.73 3.80 -10.42
CA HIS A 45 -7.16 5.15 -10.82
C HIS A 45 -7.80 5.90 -9.64
N VAL A 46 -7.08 5.93 -8.50
CA VAL A 46 -7.58 6.57 -7.29
C VAL A 46 -7.64 8.09 -7.52
N PRO A 47 -8.79 8.75 -7.29
CA PRO A 47 -8.91 10.20 -7.44
C PRO A 47 -8.00 10.97 -6.47
N GLU A 48 -7.51 12.14 -6.88
CA GLU A 48 -6.69 13.02 -6.02
C GLU A 48 -7.40 13.37 -4.70
N ASP A 49 -8.72 13.61 -4.74
CA ASP A 49 -9.53 13.90 -3.55
C ASP A 49 -9.50 12.78 -2.50
N ASP A 50 -9.20 11.55 -2.92
CA ASP A 50 -9.17 10.35 -2.08
C ASP A 50 -7.73 9.97 -1.66
N MET A 51 -6.71 10.78 -2.00
CA MET A 51 -5.29 10.48 -1.74
C MET A 51 -4.91 10.49 -0.26
N ASP A 52 -5.42 11.45 0.51
CA ASP A 52 -5.14 11.52 1.96
C ASP A 52 -5.71 10.30 2.67
N LEU A 53 -6.93 9.90 2.29
CA LEU A 53 -7.59 8.70 2.80
C LEU A 53 -6.82 7.43 2.41
N LEU A 54 -6.34 7.33 1.17
CA LEU A 54 -5.52 6.21 0.72
C LEU A 54 -4.25 6.10 1.57
N LYS A 55 -3.51 7.20 1.75
CA LYS A 55 -2.26 7.21 2.55
C LYS A 55 -2.52 6.80 4.00
N GLU A 56 -3.61 7.27 4.60
CA GLU A 56 -3.98 6.89 5.96
C GLU A 56 -4.26 5.38 6.08
N ILE A 57 -5.10 4.84 5.19
CA ILE A 57 -5.48 3.42 5.19
C ILE A 57 -4.26 2.53 4.92
N VAL A 58 -3.38 2.93 3.98
CA VAL A 58 -2.14 2.19 3.68
C VAL A 58 -1.20 2.19 4.88
N SER A 59 -1.01 3.34 5.53
CA SER A 59 -0.19 3.43 6.74
C SER A 59 -0.70 2.52 7.85
N GLN A 60 -2.03 2.49 8.08
CA GLN A 60 -2.64 1.59 9.05
C GLN A 60 -2.45 0.12 8.67
N ALA A 61 -2.73 -0.24 7.42
CA ALA A 61 -2.61 -1.62 6.94
C ALA A 61 -1.17 -2.15 7.00
N LEU A 62 -0.18 -1.33 6.69
CA LEU A 62 1.25 -1.70 6.81
C LEU A 62 1.63 -1.95 8.27
N LYS A 63 1.17 -1.10 9.21
CA LYS A 63 1.38 -1.29 10.65
C LYS A 63 0.72 -2.56 11.18
N GLU A 64 -0.52 -2.83 10.79
CA GLU A 64 -1.24 -4.05 11.19
C GLU A 64 -0.53 -5.34 10.74
N LYS A 65 0.20 -5.28 9.61
CA LYS A 65 0.93 -6.43 9.06
C LYS A 65 2.43 -6.45 9.42
N ASP A 66 2.87 -5.54 10.27
CA ASP A 66 4.26 -5.37 10.71
C ASP A 66 5.24 -5.23 9.52
N ILE A 67 4.84 -4.43 8.53
CA ILE A 67 5.64 -4.11 7.34
C ILE A 67 6.24 -2.72 7.52
N THR A 68 7.57 -2.67 7.61
CA THR A 68 8.31 -1.41 7.54
C THR A 68 8.81 -1.22 6.11
N LEU A 69 8.36 -0.14 5.47
CA LEU A 69 8.86 0.30 4.17
C LEU A 69 10.01 1.29 4.36
N SER A 70 10.89 1.38 3.36
CA SER A 70 11.96 2.37 3.39
C SER A 70 11.35 3.77 3.25
N THR A 71 11.75 4.68 4.12
CA THR A 71 11.58 6.12 3.91
C THR A 71 12.94 6.61 3.44
N GLU A 72 13.07 6.93 2.15
CA GLU A 72 14.27 7.64 1.67
C GLU A 72 14.47 8.96 2.41
#